data_AF-A0A2H0W3X9-F1
#
_entry.id   AF-A0A2H0W3X9-F1
#
_cell.length_a   1.000
_cell.length_b   1.000
_cell.length_c   1.000
_cell.angle_alpha   90.00
_cell.angle_beta   90.00
_cell.angle_gamma   90.00
#
_symmetry.space_group_name_H-M   'P 1'
#
loop_
_entity.id
_entity.type
_entity.pdbx_description
1 polymer ?
#
loop_
_entity_poly.entity_id
_entity_poly.type
_entity_poly.pdbx_seq_one_letter_code
_entity_poly.pdbx_strand_id
1 'polypeptide(L)' 'MNKLVQYIRDSKNEVKKVTWPTKKEVKQHTILVIVISLAVAFFLGLADFILTKVIEQII' A
#
# COMPACT_ATOMS: atom_id res chain seq x y z
N MET A 1 38.61 -7.03 -15.88
CA MET A 1 37.25 -7.22 -15.32
C MET A 1 36.72 -5.87 -14.86
N ASN A 2 35.59 -5.41 -15.42
CA ASN A 2 35.03 -4.08 -15.16
C ASN A 2 34.47 -3.97 -13.73
N LYS A 3 34.96 -3.00 -12.94
CA LYS A 3 34.54 -2.73 -11.55
C LYS A 3 33.02 -2.58 -11.37
N LEU A 4 32.34 -2.02 -12.37
CA LEU A 4 30.87 -1.87 -12.39
C LEU A 4 30.13 -3.21 -12.37
N VAL A 5 30.63 -4.21 -13.10
CA VAL A 5 30.01 -5.55 -13.15
C VAL A 5 30.14 -6.25 -11.80
N GLN A 6 31.26 -6.02 -11.11
CA GLN A 6 31.51 -6.56 -9.77
C GLN A 6 30.61 -5.89 -8.72
N TYR A 7 30.48 -4.56 -8.76
CA TYR A 7 29.58 -3.81 -7.86
C TYR A 7 28.11 -4.23 -7.97
N ILE A 8 27.59 -4.42 -9.19
CA ILE A 8 26.21 -4.90 -9.40
C ILE A 8 26.06 -6.35 -8.91
N ARG A 9 27.07 -7.19 -9.10
CA ARG A 9 27.07 -8.57 -8.63
C ARG A 9 27.03 -8.64 -7.10
N ASP A 10 27.83 -7.82 -6.44
CA ASP A 10 27.92 -7.77 -4.98
C ASP A 10 26.63 -7.18 -4.37
N SER A 11 26.08 -6.10 -4.94
CA SER A 11 24.77 -5.55 -4.54
C SER A 11 23.64 -6.58 -4.68
N LYS A 12 23.61 -7.35 -5.78
CA LYS A 12 22.61 -8.40 -5.98
C LYS A 12 22.74 -9.52 -4.96
N ASN A 13 23.94 -9.82 -4.48
CA ASN A 13 24.16 -10.82 -3.45
C ASN A 13 23.72 -10.34 -2.06
N GLU A 14 23.86 -9.05 -1.74
CA GLU A 14 23.35 -8.47 -0.49
C GLU A 14 21.82 -8.45 -0.43
N VAL A 15 21.16 -8.10 -1.54
CA VAL A 15 19.69 -8.13 -1.65
C VAL A 15 19.12 -9.53 -1.43
N LYS A 16 19.88 -10.59 -1.72
CA LYS A 16 19.49 -11.98 -1.42
C LYS A 16 19.64 -12.37 0.05
N LYS A 17 20.49 -11.68 0.82
CA LYS A 17 20.62 -11.88 2.27
C LYS A 17 19.47 -11.23 3.05
N VAL A 18 18.74 -10.33 2.41
CA VAL A 18 17.53 -9.73 2.99
C VAL A 18 16.45 -10.81 3.08
N THR A 19 15.90 -10.99 4.28
CA THR A 19 14.74 -11.85 4.53
C THR A 19 13.49 -11.21 3.94
N TRP A 20 13.18 -11.57 2.70
CA TRP A 20 11.97 -11.15 2.03
C TRP A 20 10.75 -11.87 2.64
N PRO A 21 9.63 -11.17 2.86
CA PRO A 21 8.40 -11.77 3.36
C PRO A 21 7.90 -12.84 2.40
N THR A 22 7.20 -13.82 2.94
CA THR A 22 6.69 -14.92 2.12
C THR A 22 5.60 -14.41 1.16
N LYS A 23 5.43 -15.06 0.00
CA LYS A 23 4.37 -14.71 -0.98
C LYS A 23 2.96 -14.69 -0.35
N LYS A 24 2.74 -15.47 0.72
CA LYS A 24 1.49 -15.51 1.47
C LYS A 24 1.29 -14.25 2.31
N GLU A 25 2.31 -13.84 3.06
CA GLU A 25 2.31 -12.58 3.82
C GLU A 25 2.04 -11.38 2.92
N VAL A 26 2.78 -11.26 1.81
CA VAL A 26 2.61 -10.13 0.88
C VAL A 26 1.16 -10.04 0.41
N LYS A 27 0.55 -11.18 0.04
CA LYS A 27 -0.85 -11.22 -0.39
C LYS A 27 -1.82 -10.83 0.73
N GLN A 28 -1.61 -11.32 1.94
CA GLN A 28 -2.45 -10.99 3.09
C GLN A 28 -2.38 -9.50 3.41
N HIS A 29 -1.20 -8.90 3.36
CA HIS A 29 -0.99 -7.47 3.61
C HIS A 29 -1.66 -6.63 2.52
N THR A 30 -1.54 -7.02 1.24
CA THR A 30 -2.24 -6.33 0.14
C THR A 30 -3.76 -6.38 0.31
N ILE A 31 -4.32 -7.54 0.66
CA ILE A 31 -5.77 -7.68 0.90
C ILE A 31 -6.22 -6.80 2.07
N LEU A 32 -5.44 -6.78 3.16
CA LEU A 32 -5.74 -5.95 4.32
C LEU A 32 -5.81 -4.46 3.94
N VAL A 33 -4.83 -3.97 3.18
CA VAL A 33 -4.80 -2.56 2.73
C VAL A 33 -6.01 -2.25 1.84
N ILE A 34 -6.40 -3.14 0.94
CA ILE A 34 -7.59 -2.96 0.08
C ILE A 34 -8.85 -2.83 0.93
N VAL A 35 -9.03 -3.72 1.91
CA VAL A 35 -10.21 -3.71 2.79
C VAL A 35 -10.28 -2.42 3.59
N ILE A 36 -9.17 -1.99 4.20
CA ILE A 36 -9.13 -0.76 5.00
C ILE A 36 -9.38 0.46 4.11
N SER A 37 -8.78 0.52 2.93
CA SER A 37 -8.98 1.62 1.97
C SER A 37 -10.45 1.74 1.56
N LEU A 38 -11.11 0.62 1.24
CA LEU A 38 -12.53 0.59 0.93
C LEU A 38 -13.40 1.02 2.12
N ALA A 39 -13.07 0.59 3.34
CA ALA A 39 -13.79 0.99 4.54
C ALA A 39 -13.69 2.50 4.80
N VAL A 40 -12.49 3.08 4.65
CA VAL A 40 -12.27 4.53 4.80
C VAL A 40 -12.99 5.30 3.70
N ALA A 41 -12.89 4.85 2.45
CA ALA A 41 -13.59 5.50 1.33
C ALA A 41 -15.11 5.50 1.53
N PHE A 42 -15.68 4.39 2.02
CA PHE A 42 -17.10 4.30 2.33
C PHE A 42 -17.50 5.22 3.48
N PHE A 43 -16.71 5.24 4.56
CA PHE A 43 -16.96 6.11 5.72
C PHE A 43 -16.93 7.59 5.34
N LEU A 44 -15.89 8.02 4.62
CA LEU A 44 -15.76 9.41 4.15
C LEU A 44 -16.88 9.75 3.18
N GLY A 45 -17.17 8.89 2.20
CA GLY A 45 -18.26 9.13 1.24
C GLY A 45 -19.63 9.25 1.90
N LEU A 46 -19.91 8.46 2.95
CA LEU A 46 -21.12 8.61 3.76
C LEU A 46 -21.13 9.95 4.52
N ALA A 47 -20.01 10.32 5.14
CA ALA A 47 -19.90 11.57 5.87
C ALA A 47 -20.12 12.78 4.93
N ASP A 48 -19.50 12.77 3.75
CA ASP A 48 -19.67 13.82 2.73
C ASP A 48 -21.13 13.91 2.25
N PHE A 49 -21.79 12.76 2.06
CA PHE A 49 -23.21 12.73 1.67
C PHE A 49 -24.12 13.34 2.75
N ILE A 50 -23.91 12.96 4.01
CA ILE A 50 -24.70 13.48 5.14
C ILE A 50 -24.46 14.98 5.29
N LEU A 51 -23.21 15.42 5.27
CA LEU A 51 -22.86 16.84 5.40
C LEU A 51 -23.48 17.67 4.26
N THR A 52 -23.39 17.19 3.02
CA THR A 52 -24.00 17.88 1.87
C THR A 52 -25.50 18.01 2.03
N LYS A 53 -26.19 16.94 2.46
CA LYS A 53 -27.64 16.96 2.68
C LYS A 53 -28.05 17.91 3.81
N VAL A 54 -27.30 17.94 4.91
CA VAL A 54 -27.55 18.86 6.02
C VAL A 54 -27.35 20.31 5.59
N ILE A 55 -26.28 20.60 4.85
CA ILE A 55 -26.00 21.96 4.34
C ILE A 55 -27.09 22.41 3.35
N GLU A 56 -27.50 21.54 2.42
CA GLU A 56 -28.58 21.80 1.45
C GLU A 56 -29.94 22.07 2.12
N GLN A 57 -30.15 21.56 3.34
CA GLN A 57 -31.38 21.78 4.08
C GLN A 57 -31.35 23.07 4.93
N ILE A 58 -30.16 23.59 5.22
CA ILE A 58 -29.95 24.80 6.04
C ILE A 58 -29.88 26.07 5.16
N ILE A 59 -29.34 25.97 3.95
CA ILE A 59 -29.24 27.06 2.95
C ILE A 59 -30.48 27.05 2.07
#